data_AF-A0A7C3CWJ0-F1
#
_entry.id   AF-A0A7C3CWJ0-F1
#
_cell.length_a   1.000
_cell.length_b   1.000
_cell.length_c   1.000
_cell.angle_alpha   90.00
_cell.angle_beta   90.00
_cell.angle_gamma   90.00
#
_symmetry.space_group_name_H-M   'P 1'
#
loop_
_entity.id
_entity.type
_entity.pdbx_description
1 polymer ?
#
loop_
_entity_poly.entity_id
_entity_poly.type
_entity_poly.pdbx_seq_one_letter_code
_entity_poly.pdbx_strand_id
1 'polypeptide(L)'
;MGRHGWLRSPRRAKACLKRSKCPSIRWWGRRNKDCNVRGSKMTTSERQDLINQSLETGIRAAQKGDKKLARQFLLKVTEMDPSREEAWLWLSGVAETPQEALGYLQTVLALNPNNRQAQEGVRWVQQQIEQQAPTAEPSPPAPAEATPPSSNDVAYGEVAPSFILSAEQAEAIDACLERMAYESEARCIILADVNGQLVAERGQTGRMNTQVLSALAAGELAATQEMARLVGEEARFKLLLHEGQDQSVYLSDVGEQLILVIVFDTDTPIGLVRMVLKQAVEELSPIIEAANQGGGETQTQATLDSDFAQLLEDELNASLR
;
A
#
# COMPACT_ATOMS: atom_id res chain seq x y z
N MET A 1 80.11 -20.54 -17.73
CA MET A 1 79.66 -21.38 -18.86
C MET A 1 78.33 -21.99 -18.46
N GLY A 2 77.21 -21.96 -19.19
CA GLY A 2 76.96 -21.94 -20.63
C GLY A 2 75.82 -22.96 -20.82
N ARG A 3 74.56 -22.50 -20.89
CA ARG A 3 73.82 -22.26 -22.14
C ARG A 3 73.04 -23.49 -22.60
N HIS A 4 71.73 -23.27 -22.78
CA HIS A 4 70.88 -23.71 -23.91
C HIS A 4 70.72 -25.23 -24.10
N GLY A 5 69.57 -25.76 -24.47
CA GLY A 5 68.36 -25.20 -25.02
C GLY A 5 67.60 -26.37 -25.65
N TRP A 6 66.29 -26.34 -25.50
CA TRP A 6 65.28 -26.65 -26.52
C TRP A 6 65.56 -27.77 -27.56
N LEU A 7 64.61 -28.71 -27.74
CA LEU A 7 63.63 -28.72 -28.85
C LEU A 7 62.98 -30.12 -29.05
N ARG A 8 61.63 -30.13 -29.03
CA ARG A 8 60.67 -30.84 -29.94
C ARG A 8 60.59 -32.37 -29.88
N SER A 9 59.46 -33.06 -30.09
CA SER A 9 58.17 -32.84 -30.81
C SER A 9 57.24 -34.07 -30.53
N PRO A 10 56.01 -34.29 -31.10
CA PRO A 10 55.14 -33.48 -32.00
C PRO A 10 53.65 -33.33 -31.47
N ARG A 11 52.90 -32.24 -31.72
CA ARG A 11 51.93 -31.96 -32.84
C ARG A 11 51.06 -33.17 -33.23
N ARG A 12 49.73 -33.23 -33.06
CA ARG A 12 48.56 -32.46 -33.60
C ARG A 12 47.29 -33.17 -33.04
N ALA A 13 46.06 -32.67 -32.90
CA ALA A 13 45.36 -31.46 -33.34
C ALA A 13 43.97 -31.33 -32.61
N LYS A 14 43.62 -30.06 -32.31
CA LYS A 14 42.29 -29.40 -32.44
C LYS A 14 41.07 -29.88 -31.65
N ALA A 15 40.61 -29.04 -30.71
CA ALA A 15 39.31 -28.31 -30.73
C ALA A 15 39.21 -27.46 -29.43
N CYS A 16 39.49 -26.16 -29.50
CA CYS A 16 38.54 -25.04 -29.60
C CYS A 16 37.66 -24.77 -28.35
N LEU A 17 37.95 -23.60 -27.77
CA LEU A 17 37.15 -22.69 -26.92
C LEU A 17 36.84 -23.07 -25.46
N LYS A 18 37.67 -22.47 -24.60
CA LYS A 18 37.31 -21.95 -23.27
C LYS A 18 36.01 -21.14 -23.31
N ARG A 19 35.13 -21.36 -22.33
CA ARG A 19 34.34 -20.28 -21.73
C ARG A 19 33.95 -20.62 -20.30
N SER A 20 34.26 -19.69 -19.40
CA SER A 20 33.94 -19.70 -17.99
C SER A 20 32.65 -18.89 -17.75
N LYS A 21 31.89 -19.29 -16.72
CA LYS A 21 30.82 -18.58 -15.99
C LYS A 21 29.41 -18.47 -16.62
N CYS A 22 28.44 -18.99 -15.82
CA CYS A 22 26.97 -18.83 -15.73
C CYS A 22 26.14 -19.00 -17.02
N PRO A 23 24.98 -19.70 -17.04
CA PRO A 23 23.81 -19.47 -16.15
C PRO A 23 22.88 -20.69 -15.86
N SER A 24 21.86 -20.43 -15.02
CA SER A 24 20.48 -20.97 -14.98
C SER A 24 20.12 -22.43 -15.32
N ILE A 25 19.37 -23.03 -14.37
CA ILE A 25 18.23 -23.95 -14.55
C ILE A 25 18.55 -25.32 -15.18
N ARG A 26 18.39 -26.39 -14.39
CA ARG A 26 17.50 -27.53 -14.72
C ARG A 26 17.51 -28.65 -13.67
N TRP A 27 16.30 -28.99 -13.22
CA TRP A 27 15.81 -30.31 -12.79
C TRP A 27 16.57 -31.05 -11.69
N TRP A 28 15.92 -31.14 -10.53
CA TRP A 28 15.83 -32.43 -9.82
C TRP A 28 14.38 -32.91 -9.77
N GLY A 29 13.86 -33.23 -10.96
CA GLY A 29 12.98 -34.38 -11.11
C GLY A 29 13.84 -35.62 -11.30
N ARG A 30 14.40 -36.17 -10.20
CA ARG A 30 14.97 -37.52 -10.21
C ARG A 30 14.08 -38.40 -9.34
N ARG A 31 13.32 -39.25 -10.02
CA ARG A 31 12.56 -40.37 -9.44
C ARG A 31 13.49 -41.19 -8.54
N ASN A 32 13.31 -41.11 -7.24
CA ASN A 32 13.69 -42.18 -6.33
C ASN A 32 12.56 -43.21 -6.38
N LYS A 33 12.82 -44.34 -7.05
CA LYS A 33 12.14 -45.59 -6.72
C LYS A 33 12.73 -46.06 -5.38
N ASP A 34 11.84 -46.45 -4.48
CA ASP A 34 12.11 -46.98 -3.13
C ASP A 34 12.38 -45.96 -2.01
N CYS A 35 11.37 -45.14 -1.72
CA CYS A 35 11.06 -44.72 -0.34
C CYS A 35 9.54 -44.58 -0.20
N ASN A 36 8.92 -45.52 0.50
CA ASN A 36 7.52 -45.50 0.90
C ASN A 36 7.30 -44.37 1.93
N VAL A 37 7.18 -43.13 1.48
CA VAL A 37 6.61 -42.05 2.29
C VAL A 37 5.19 -41.83 1.80
N ARG A 38 4.26 -42.57 2.39
CA ARG A 38 2.85 -42.20 2.41
C ARG A 38 2.79 -40.74 2.86
N GLY A 39 2.42 -39.84 1.96
CA GLY A 39 1.99 -38.51 2.34
C GLY A 39 0.72 -38.63 3.17
N SER A 40 0.88 -38.86 4.48
CA SER A 40 -0.22 -38.72 5.42
C SER A 40 -0.62 -37.26 5.39
N LYS A 41 -1.76 -36.96 4.75
CA LYS A 41 -2.47 -35.71 5.00
C LYS A 41 -2.69 -35.64 6.51
N MET A 42 -2.04 -34.67 7.16
CA MET A 42 -2.17 -34.44 8.59
C MET A 42 -3.66 -34.42 8.94
N THR A 43 -4.07 -35.30 9.82
CA THR A 43 -5.46 -35.44 10.23
C THR A 43 -5.91 -34.17 10.96
N THR A 44 -7.22 -33.90 10.96
CA THR A 44 -7.79 -32.75 11.69
C THR A 44 -7.41 -32.77 13.17
N SER A 45 -7.31 -33.97 13.77
CA SER A 45 -6.86 -34.14 15.16
C SER A 45 -5.40 -33.74 15.35
N GLU A 46 -4.48 -34.25 14.52
CA GLU A 46 -3.06 -33.92 14.60
C GLU A 46 -2.80 -32.42 14.38
N ARG A 47 -3.58 -31.78 13.50
CA ARG A 47 -3.52 -30.33 13.30
C ARG A 47 -3.96 -29.58 14.57
N GLN A 48 -5.06 -29.99 15.19
CA GLN A 48 -5.56 -29.35 16.40
C GLN A 48 -4.60 -29.50 17.56
N ASP A 49 -3.97 -30.68 17.72
CA ASP A 49 -2.96 -30.93 18.73
C ASP A 49 -1.73 -30.03 18.54
N LEU A 50 -1.28 -29.86 17.29
CA LEU A 50 -0.18 -28.96 16.96
C LEU A 50 -0.51 -27.49 17.26
N ILE A 51 -1.75 -27.06 17.01
CA ILE A 51 -2.20 -25.70 17.33
C ILE A 51 -2.19 -25.49 18.85
N ASN A 52 -2.77 -26.43 19.61
CA ASN A 52 -2.81 -26.35 21.07
C ASN A 52 -1.40 -26.33 21.67
N GLN A 53 -0.50 -27.20 21.19
CA GLN A 53 0.90 -27.23 21.63
C GLN A 53 1.64 -25.92 21.31
N SER A 54 1.41 -25.34 20.13
CA SER A 54 2.02 -24.08 19.73
C SER A 54 1.53 -22.92 20.61
N LEU A 55 0.23 -22.89 20.92
CA LEU A 55 -0.36 -21.90 21.82
C LEU A 55 0.24 -21.99 23.22
N GLU A 56 0.27 -23.17 23.82
CA GLU A 56 0.86 -23.38 25.15
C GLU A 56 2.33 -22.97 25.21
N THR A 57 3.08 -23.29 24.16
CA THR A 57 4.50 -22.92 24.06
C THR A 57 4.66 -21.40 23.99
N GLY A 58 3.84 -20.72 23.19
CA GLY A 58 3.82 -19.26 23.08
C GLY A 58 3.46 -18.57 24.40
N ILE A 59 2.42 -19.04 25.08
CA ILE A 59 1.98 -18.51 26.38
C ILE A 59 3.08 -18.68 27.43
N ARG A 60 3.71 -19.86 27.50
CA ARG A 60 4.81 -20.11 28.44
C ARG A 60 6.01 -19.21 28.16
N ALA A 61 6.31 -18.94 26.89
CA ALA A 61 7.37 -17.99 26.53
C ALA A 61 7.02 -16.55 26.94
N ALA A 62 5.76 -16.13 26.74
CA ALA A 62 5.28 -14.82 27.16
C ALA A 62 5.39 -14.62 28.68
N GLN A 63 4.98 -15.62 29.45
CA GLN A 63 5.09 -15.62 30.92
C GLN A 63 6.53 -15.57 31.42
N LYS A 64 7.48 -16.13 30.67
CA LYS A 64 8.92 -16.06 30.96
C LYS A 64 9.56 -14.73 30.54
N GLY A 65 8.80 -13.84 29.89
CA GLY A 65 9.29 -12.57 29.36
C GLY A 65 10.01 -12.68 28.01
N ASP A 66 10.06 -13.87 27.40
CA ASP A 66 10.62 -14.05 26.06
C ASP A 66 9.58 -13.67 25.00
N LYS A 67 9.41 -12.35 24.81
CA LYS A 67 8.41 -11.77 23.90
C LYS A 67 8.62 -12.20 22.45
N LYS A 68 9.88 -12.36 22.01
CA LYS A 68 10.22 -12.72 20.64
C LYS A 68 9.82 -14.16 20.32
N LEU A 69 10.17 -15.10 21.20
CA LEU A 69 9.78 -16.50 21.06
C LEU A 69 8.27 -16.68 21.19
N ALA A 70 7.64 -15.97 22.14
CA ALA A 70 6.19 -15.96 22.30
C ALA A 70 5.47 -15.51 21.03
N ARG A 71 5.88 -14.37 20.46
CA ARG A 71 5.33 -13.83 19.20
C ARG A 71 5.43 -14.83 18.06
N GLN A 72 6.57 -15.50 17.90
CA GLN A 72 6.77 -16.50 16.85
C GLN A 72 5.76 -17.65 16.94
N PHE A 73 5.57 -18.23 18.12
CA PHE A 73 4.65 -19.36 18.29
C PHE A 73 3.18 -18.93 18.20
N LEU A 74 2.83 -17.76 18.72
CA LEU A 74 1.46 -17.26 18.68
C LEU A 74 1.04 -16.85 17.26
N LEU A 75 1.91 -16.24 16.47
CA LEU A 75 1.63 -15.97 15.04
C LEU A 75 1.38 -17.26 14.25
N LYS A 76 2.16 -18.31 14.53
CA LYS A 76 1.94 -19.62 13.93
C LYS A 76 0.56 -20.20 14.27
N VAL A 77 0.05 -19.96 15.50
CA VAL A 77 -1.31 -20.35 15.88
C VAL A 77 -2.35 -19.60 15.06
N THR A 78 -2.18 -18.28 14.88
CA THR A 78 -3.13 -17.46 14.11
C THR A 78 -3.12 -17.78 12.61
N GLU A 79 -1.99 -18.22 12.06
CA GLU A 79 -1.90 -18.71 10.68
C GLU A 79 -2.68 -20.04 10.49
N MET A 80 -2.63 -20.92 11.48
CA MET A 80 -3.31 -22.23 11.42
C MET A 80 -4.79 -22.15 11.78
N ASP A 81 -5.16 -21.28 12.72
CA ASP A 81 -6.53 -21.05 13.17
C ASP A 81 -6.76 -19.56 13.49
N PRO A 82 -7.22 -18.77 12.51
CA PRO A 82 -7.50 -17.35 12.69
C PRO A 82 -8.63 -17.07 13.69
N SER A 83 -9.49 -18.05 13.98
CA SER A 83 -10.63 -17.89 14.89
C SER A 83 -10.26 -18.01 16.36
N ARG A 84 -9.01 -18.38 16.68
CA ARG A 84 -8.56 -18.57 18.06
C ARG A 84 -8.24 -17.23 18.74
N GLU A 85 -9.24 -16.66 19.39
CA GLU A 85 -9.18 -15.41 20.16
C GLU A 85 -8.01 -15.34 21.15
N GLU A 86 -7.73 -16.44 21.86
CA GLU A 86 -6.69 -16.50 22.88
C GLU A 86 -5.30 -16.16 22.32
N ALA A 87 -4.99 -16.60 21.09
CA ALA A 87 -3.70 -16.35 20.48
C ALA A 87 -3.51 -14.85 20.18
N TRP A 88 -4.55 -14.20 19.66
CA TRP A 88 -4.58 -12.76 19.40
C TRP A 88 -4.46 -11.94 20.68
N LEU A 89 -5.14 -12.36 21.76
CA LEU A 89 -5.05 -11.71 23.06
C LEU A 89 -3.65 -11.81 23.67
N TRP A 90 -2.98 -12.96 23.54
CA TRP A 90 -1.60 -13.10 24.00
C TRP A 90 -0.62 -12.32 23.10
N LEU A 91 -0.88 -12.22 21.80
CA LEU A 91 -0.09 -11.41 20.86
C LEU A 91 -0.10 -9.93 21.25
N SER A 92 -1.23 -9.38 21.71
CA SER A 92 -1.28 -7.98 22.15
C SER A 92 -0.36 -7.68 23.34
N GLY A 93 -0.13 -8.65 24.23
CA GLY A 93 0.76 -8.48 25.39
C GLY A 93 2.25 -8.57 25.04
N VAL A 94 2.59 -9.22 23.93
CA VAL A 94 3.99 -9.38 23.47
C VAL A 94 4.34 -8.49 22.28
N ALA A 95 3.39 -7.68 21.80
CA ALA A 95 3.57 -6.72 20.73
C ALA A 95 4.75 -5.76 21.00
N GLU A 96 5.42 -5.35 19.92
CA GLU A 96 6.60 -4.51 19.96
C GLU A 96 6.23 -3.03 20.11
N THR A 97 5.06 -2.63 19.62
CA THR A 97 4.55 -1.25 19.72
C THR A 97 3.13 -1.20 20.29
N PRO A 98 2.73 -0.10 20.95
CA PRO A 98 1.34 0.10 21.36
C PRO A 98 0.36 0.02 20.18
N GLN A 99 0.74 0.50 19.00
CA GLN A 99 -0.09 0.46 17.80
C GLN A 99 -0.33 -0.99 17.33
N GLU A 100 0.70 -1.83 17.35
CA GLU A 100 0.58 -3.26 17.03
C GLU A 100 -0.31 -3.99 18.05
N ALA A 101 -0.15 -3.68 19.35
CA ALA A 101 -1.00 -4.23 20.40
C ALA A 101 -2.48 -3.91 20.16
N LEU A 102 -2.79 -2.67 19.73
CA LEU A 102 -4.13 -2.23 19.43
C LEU A 102 -4.76 -2.99 18.26
N GLY A 103 -3.99 -3.26 17.19
CA GLY A 103 -4.47 -4.05 16.06
C GLY A 103 -4.84 -5.50 16.45
N TYR A 104 -4.04 -6.13 17.30
CA TYR A 104 -4.36 -7.46 17.82
C TYR A 104 -5.62 -7.46 18.71
N LEU A 105 -5.76 -6.47 19.60
CA LEU A 105 -6.95 -6.34 20.45
C LEU A 105 -8.22 -6.07 19.65
N GLN A 106 -8.15 -5.24 18.61
CA GLN A 106 -9.26 -5.02 17.68
C GLN A 106 -9.66 -6.32 16.97
N THR A 107 -8.69 -7.16 16.59
CA THR A 107 -8.95 -8.48 16.00
C THR A 107 -9.69 -9.39 16.99
N VAL A 108 -9.31 -9.41 18.27
CA VAL A 108 -10.04 -10.15 19.32
C VAL A 108 -11.49 -9.65 19.44
N LEU A 109 -11.70 -8.33 19.41
CA LEU A 109 -13.04 -7.74 19.50
C LEU A 109 -13.89 -8.00 18.24
N ALA A 110 -13.26 -8.14 17.07
CA ALA A 110 -13.95 -8.53 15.84
C ALA A 110 -14.43 -10.00 15.89
N LEU A 111 -13.65 -10.89 16.52
CA LEU A 111 -14.04 -12.28 16.75
C LEU A 111 -15.11 -12.39 17.86
N ASN A 112 -14.91 -11.66 18.97
CA ASN A 112 -15.77 -11.66 20.14
C ASN A 112 -15.90 -10.26 20.75
N PRO A 113 -16.96 -9.52 20.37
CA PRO A 113 -17.19 -8.16 20.86
C PRO A 113 -17.35 -8.06 22.39
N ASN A 114 -17.73 -9.17 23.04
CA ASN A 114 -17.97 -9.23 24.48
C ASN A 114 -16.71 -9.61 25.29
N ASN A 115 -15.54 -9.69 24.65
CA ASN A 115 -14.31 -10.02 25.34
C ASN A 115 -13.84 -8.85 26.23
N ARG A 116 -14.13 -8.94 27.54
CA ARG A 116 -13.78 -7.93 28.54
C ARG A 116 -12.27 -7.62 28.58
N GLN A 117 -11.43 -8.64 28.43
CA GLN A 117 -9.97 -8.47 28.48
C GLN A 117 -9.47 -7.64 27.31
N ALA A 118 -10.02 -7.86 26.12
CA ALA A 118 -9.67 -7.07 24.94
C ALA A 118 -10.15 -5.62 25.05
N GLN A 119 -11.37 -5.38 25.57
CA GLN A 119 -11.90 -4.02 25.79
C GLN A 119 -11.04 -3.23 26.78
N GLU A 120 -10.65 -3.86 27.91
CA GLU A 120 -9.75 -3.26 28.90
C GLU A 120 -8.36 -3.01 28.30
N GLY A 121 -7.85 -3.96 27.52
CA GLY A 121 -6.57 -3.84 26.81
C GLY A 121 -6.54 -2.64 25.85
N VAL A 122 -7.60 -2.42 25.06
CA VAL A 122 -7.65 -1.28 24.11
C VAL A 122 -7.54 0.04 24.86
N ARG A 123 -8.28 0.20 25.96
CA ARG A 123 -8.24 1.42 26.78
C ARG A 123 -6.86 1.66 27.37
N TRP A 124 -6.22 0.60 27.87
CA TRP A 124 -4.87 0.68 28.43
C TRP A 124 -3.85 1.10 27.36
N VAL A 125 -3.91 0.51 26.16
CA VAL A 125 -3.01 0.81 25.04
C VAL A 125 -3.23 2.22 24.49
N GLN A 126 -4.47 2.68 24.35
CA GLN A 126 -4.78 4.04 23.86
C GLN A 126 -4.18 5.10 24.78
N GLN A 127 -4.27 4.91 26.10
CA GLN A 127 -3.65 5.82 27.06
C GLN A 127 -2.12 5.88 26.90
N GLN A 128 -1.48 4.75 26.56
CA GLN A 128 -0.04 4.70 26.30
C GLN A 128 0.34 5.44 25.01
N ILE A 129 -0.47 5.34 23.96
CA ILE A 129 -0.27 6.07 22.69
C ILE A 129 -0.37 7.58 22.93
N GLU A 130 -1.39 8.02 23.68
CA GLU A 130 -1.58 9.43 24.05
C GLU A 130 -0.38 9.99 24.83
N GLN A 131 0.20 9.19 25.74
CA GLN A 131 1.38 9.58 26.52
C GLN A 131 2.69 9.56 25.72
N GLN A 132 2.74 8.84 24.60
CA GLN A 132 3.90 8.73 23.72
C GLN A 132 3.80 9.67 22.50
N ALA A 133 2.68 10.38 22.34
CA ALA A 133 2.58 11.48 21.39
C ALA A 133 3.63 12.54 21.77
N PRO A 134 4.52 12.94 20.85
CA PRO A 134 5.53 13.94 21.14
C PRO A 134 4.86 15.23 21.62
N THR A 135 5.36 15.80 22.72
CA THR A 135 4.93 17.08 23.29
C THR A 135 4.85 18.13 22.19
N ALA A 136 3.65 18.37 21.68
CA ALA A 136 3.38 19.54 20.87
C ALA A 136 3.53 20.76 21.78
N GLU A 137 4.53 21.60 21.52
CA GLU A 137 4.54 22.95 22.06
C GLU A 137 3.22 23.66 21.70
N PRO A 138 2.65 24.46 22.62
CA PRO A 138 1.39 25.15 22.37
C PRO A 138 1.61 26.19 21.26
N SER A 139 0.98 25.96 20.11
CA SER A 139 0.83 27.00 19.10
C SER A 139 0.02 28.18 19.70
N PRO A 140 0.34 29.45 19.39
CA PRO A 140 -0.44 30.59 19.87
C PRO A 140 -1.91 30.47 19.44
N PRO A 141 -2.85 31.06 20.19
CA PRO A 141 -4.26 30.74 20.09
C PRO A 141 -4.81 31.15 18.72
N ALA A 142 -5.14 30.15 17.91
CA ALA A 142 -6.16 30.32 16.89
C ALA A 142 -7.48 30.65 17.60
N PRO A 143 -8.30 31.59 17.09
CA PRO A 143 -9.50 32.03 17.80
C PRO A 143 -10.48 30.87 17.99
N ALA A 144 -10.82 30.65 19.26
CA ALA A 144 -12.01 30.00 19.81
C ALA A 144 -12.70 28.90 18.99
N GLU A 145 -12.63 27.69 19.54
CA GLU A 145 -13.46 26.52 19.26
C GLU A 145 -14.93 26.86 18.94
N ALA A 146 -15.43 26.28 17.85
CA ALA A 146 -16.81 25.79 17.83
C ALA A 146 -16.75 24.27 17.99
N THR A 147 -17.36 23.79 19.07
CA THR A 147 -17.62 22.40 19.46
C THR A 147 -17.97 21.46 18.30
N PRO A 148 -17.53 20.19 18.29
CA PRO A 148 -18.09 19.19 17.38
C PRO A 148 -19.54 18.91 17.77
N PRO A 149 -20.54 19.08 16.88
CA PRO A 149 -21.87 18.60 17.16
C PRO A 149 -21.85 17.07 17.22
N SER A 150 -22.14 16.55 18.42
CA SER A 150 -22.71 15.22 18.57
C SER A 150 -24.14 15.26 18.03
N SER A 151 -24.36 14.66 16.86
CA SER A 151 -25.58 13.93 16.48
C SER A 151 -25.59 13.77 14.96
N ASN A 152 -25.96 12.57 14.51
CA ASN A 152 -26.48 12.24 13.19
C ASN A 152 -26.90 13.47 12.36
N ASP A 153 -26.08 13.79 11.35
CA ASP A 153 -26.40 14.48 10.09
C ASP A 153 -25.08 15.01 9.49
N VAL A 154 -24.19 14.11 9.05
CA VAL A 154 -23.11 14.53 8.13
C VAL A 154 -23.64 14.44 6.72
N ALA A 155 -24.20 15.56 6.28
CA ALA A 155 -24.21 15.91 4.87
C ALA A 155 -22.77 15.84 4.36
N TYR A 156 -22.53 15.03 3.32
CA TYR A 156 -21.29 15.09 2.54
C TYR A 156 -21.13 16.53 2.05
N GLY A 157 -20.25 17.28 2.69
CA GLY A 157 -19.75 18.53 2.14
C GLY A 157 -19.05 18.18 0.83
N GLU A 158 -19.71 18.48 -0.28
CA GLU A 158 -19.16 18.37 -1.62
C GLU A 158 -17.97 19.33 -1.71
N VAL A 159 -16.77 18.80 -1.42
CA VAL A 159 -15.53 19.50 -1.71
C VAL A 159 -15.41 19.48 -3.22
N ALA A 160 -15.51 20.65 -3.85
CA ALA A 160 -15.31 20.77 -5.28
C ALA A 160 -13.96 20.14 -5.66
N PRO A 161 -13.89 19.34 -6.74
CA PRO A 161 -12.66 18.70 -7.14
C PRO A 161 -11.59 19.75 -7.41
N SER A 162 -10.41 19.61 -6.78
CA SER A 162 -9.23 20.45 -7.02
C SER A 162 -8.71 20.35 -8.46
N PHE A 163 -9.24 19.39 -9.21
CA PHE A 163 -8.83 19.04 -10.55
C PHE A 163 -10.08 18.91 -11.44
N ILE A 164 -10.25 19.84 -12.37
CA ILE A 164 -11.39 19.87 -13.29
C ILE A 164 -10.96 19.22 -14.60
N LEU A 165 -11.66 18.15 -14.97
CA LEU A 165 -11.45 17.42 -16.20
C LEU A 165 -12.54 17.76 -17.23
N SER A 166 -12.14 17.95 -18.49
CA SER A 166 -13.10 17.92 -19.59
C SER A 166 -13.64 16.51 -19.79
N ALA A 167 -14.82 16.39 -20.41
CA ALA A 167 -15.40 15.08 -20.72
C ALA A 167 -14.46 14.23 -21.60
N GLU A 168 -13.78 14.86 -22.57
CA GLU A 168 -12.82 14.19 -23.45
C GLU A 168 -11.60 13.67 -22.67
N GLN A 169 -11.12 14.42 -21.68
CA GLN A 169 -10.02 13.99 -20.82
C GLN A 169 -10.42 12.83 -19.91
N ALA A 170 -11.61 12.92 -19.30
CA ALA A 170 -12.14 11.84 -18.47
C ALA A 170 -12.28 10.54 -19.26
N GLU A 171 -12.81 10.59 -20.49
CA GLU A 171 -12.90 9.43 -21.38
C GLU A 171 -11.52 8.87 -21.76
N ALA A 172 -10.55 9.74 -22.07
CA ALA A 172 -9.19 9.33 -22.41
C ALA A 172 -8.46 8.68 -21.22
N ILE A 173 -8.60 9.24 -20.02
CA ILE A 173 -8.08 8.67 -18.77
C ILE A 173 -8.68 7.29 -18.55
N ASP A 174 -10.00 7.18 -18.63
CA ASP A 174 -10.73 5.94 -18.41
C ASP A 174 -10.31 4.83 -19.38
N ALA A 175 -10.15 5.15 -20.66
CA ALA A 175 -9.65 4.22 -21.68
C ALA A 175 -8.21 3.74 -21.38
N CYS A 176 -7.34 4.66 -20.95
CA CYS A 176 -5.98 4.31 -20.56
C CYS A 176 -5.97 3.37 -19.34
N LEU A 177 -6.73 3.69 -18.28
CA LEU A 177 -6.79 2.87 -17.07
C LEU A 177 -7.39 1.48 -17.34
N GLU A 178 -8.39 1.38 -18.22
CA GLU A 178 -8.99 0.10 -18.60
C GLU A 178 -7.99 -0.78 -19.37
N ARG A 179 -7.26 -0.20 -20.31
CA ARG A 179 -6.18 -0.89 -21.03
C ARG A 179 -5.10 -1.38 -20.07
N MET A 180 -4.68 -0.55 -19.12
CA MET A 180 -3.70 -0.96 -18.12
C MET A 180 -4.19 -2.13 -17.27
N ALA A 181 -5.45 -2.11 -16.82
CA ALA A 181 -6.00 -3.17 -15.98
C ALA A 181 -5.98 -4.52 -16.72
N TYR A 182 -6.25 -4.50 -18.03
CA TYR A 182 -6.16 -5.68 -18.88
C TYR A 182 -4.71 -6.14 -19.12
N GLU A 183 -3.79 -5.23 -19.47
CA GLU A 183 -2.41 -5.58 -19.84
C GLU A 183 -1.52 -5.97 -18.66
N SER A 184 -1.77 -5.42 -17.48
CA SER A 184 -0.94 -5.65 -16.29
C SER A 184 -1.40 -6.84 -15.44
N GLU A 185 -2.60 -7.38 -15.68
CA GLU A 185 -3.27 -8.32 -14.78
C GLU A 185 -3.38 -7.78 -13.33
N ALA A 186 -3.35 -6.46 -13.16
CA ALA A 186 -3.46 -5.84 -11.85
C ALA A 186 -4.83 -6.11 -11.24
N ARG A 187 -4.85 -6.26 -9.92
CA ARG A 187 -6.08 -6.39 -9.15
C ARG A 187 -6.91 -5.11 -9.26
N CYS A 188 -6.30 -3.95 -9.06
CA CYS A 188 -6.94 -2.68 -9.35
C CYS A 188 -5.92 -1.58 -9.66
N ILE A 189 -6.43 -0.54 -10.32
CA ILE A 189 -5.71 0.67 -10.69
C ILE A 189 -6.53 1.85 -10.22
N ILE A 190 -5.89 2.79 -9.55
CA ILE A 190 -6.51 3.96 -8.96
C ILE A 190 -5.72 5.18 -9.41
N LEU A 191 -6.43 6.19 -9.90
CA LEU A 191 -5.91 7.50 -10.18
C LEU A 191 -6.51 8.48 -9.18
N ALA A 192 -5.66 9.18 -8.45
CA ALA A 192 -6.05 10.16 -7.45
C ALA A 192 -5.29 11.46 -7.67
N ASP A 193 -5.76 12.56 -7.08
CA ASP A 193 -5.00 13.82 -7.06
C ASP A 193 -3.93 13.83 -5.95
N VAL A 194 -3.09 14.87 -5.93
CA VAL A 194 -2.08 15.07 -4.87
C VAL A 194 -2.64 15.25 -3.46
N ASN A 195 -3.95 15.52 -3.32
CA ASN A 195 -4.63 15.58 -2.03
C ASN A 195 -5.23 14.21 -1.64
N GLY A 196 -5.10 13.21 -2.51
CA GLY A 196 -5.63 11.87 -2.31
C GLY A 196 -7.12 11.73 -2.59
N GLN A 197 -7.72 12.69 -3.31
CA GLN A 197 -9.08 12.54 -3.82
C GLN A 197 -9.09 11.59 -5.01
N LEU A 198 -10.02 10.64 -5.00
CA LEU A 198 -10.18 9.67 -6.07
C LEU A 198 -10.69 10.36 -7.34
N VAL A 199 -9.95 10.21 -8.44
CA VAL A 199 -10.33 10.72 -9.77
C VAL A 199 -10.99 9.61 -10.58
N ALA A 200 -10.34 8.44 -10.66
CA ALA A 200 -10.85 7.28 -11.38
C ALA A 200 -10.29 5.97 -10.83
N GLU A 201 -11.00 4.86 -11.03
CA GLU A 201 -10.52 3.53 -10.68
C GLU A 201 -10.94 2.47 -11.71
N ARG A 202 -10.16 1.40 -11.82
CA ARG A 202 -10.43 0.23 -12.66
C ARG A 202 -9.99 -1.06 -11.97
N GLY A 203 -10.62 -2.18 -12.34
CA GLY A 203 -10.37 -3.50 -11.77
C GLY A 203 -11.29 -3.84 -10.58
N GLN A 204 -10.80 -4.69 -9.68
CA GLN A 204 -11.55 -5.26 -8.57
C GLN A 204 -11.44 -4.41 -7.30
N THR A 205 -12.26 -3.38 -7.19
CA THR A 205 -12.19 -2.39 -6.10
C THR A 205 -13.14 -2.67 -4.94
N GLY A 206 -14.20 -3.48 -5.12
CA GLY A 206 -15.27 -3.69 -4.13
C GLY A 206 -14.87 -4.35 -2.79
N ARG A 207 -13.61 -4.73 -2.59
CA ARG A 207 -13.10 -5.24 -1.30
C ARG A 207 -12.16 -4.26 -0.58
N MET A 208 -11.96 -3.06 -1.14
CA MET A 208 -11.00 -2.08 -0.63
C MET A 208 -11.65 -0.71 -0.52
N ASN A 209 -11.26 0.05 0.50
CA ASN A 209 -11.62 1.45 0.57
C ASN A 209 -10.61 2.26 -0.26
N THR A 210 -10.91 2.44 -1.54
CA THR A 210 -10.02 3.09 -2.52
C THR A 210 -9.82 4.58 -2.23
N GLN A 211 -10.80 5.24 -1.61
CA GLN A 211 -10.68 6.63 -1.15
C GLN A 211 -9.62 6.74 -0.04
N VAL A 212 -9.67 5.87 0.97
CA VAL A 212 -8.66 5.86 2.04
C VAL A 212 -7.28 5.47 1.49
N LEU A 213 -7.21 4.49 0.58
CA LEU A 213 -5.95 4.11 -0.07
C LEU A 213 -5.35 5.28 -0.86
N SER A 214 -6.17 6.07 -1.55
CA SER A 214 -5.74 7.26 -2.29
C SER A 214 -5.17 8.33 -1.36
N ALA A 215 -5.85 8.63 -0.25
CA ALA A 215 -5.37 9.56 0.77
C ALA A 215 -4.03 9.12 1.38
N LEU A 216 -3.89 7.82 1.68
CA LEU A 216 -2.65 7.27 2.21
C LEU A 216 -1.52 7.35 1.18
N ALA A 217 -1.79 7.00 -0.09
CA ALA A 217 -0.80 7.05 -1.16
C ALA A 217 -0.29 8.48 -1.41
N ALA A 218 -1.18 9.48 -1.37
CA ALA A 218 -0.81 10.88 -1.46
C ALA A 218 0.10 11.34 -0.32
N GLY A 219 -0.26 11.00 0.92
CA GLY A 219 0.58 11.29 2.08
C GLY A 219 1.95 10.61 2.02
N GLU A 220 2.01 9.39 1.48
CA GLU A 220 3.25 8.64 1.34
C GLU A 220 4.19 9.26 0.29
N LEU A 221 3.67 9.61 -0.90
CA LEU A 221 4.46 10.29 -1.92
C LEU A 221 5.00 11.64 -1.43
N ALA A 222 4.17 12.41 -0.73
CA ALA A 222 4.60 13.67 -0.12
C ALA A 222 5.72 13.45 0.91
N ALA A 223 5.62 12.44 1.77
CA ALA A 223 6.65 12.13 2.75
C ALA A 223 7.96 11.66 2.11
N THR A 224 7.88 10.82 1.07
CA THR A 224 9.08 10.34 0.37
C THR A 224 9.76 11.42 -0.47
N GLN A 225 9.03 12.46 -0.89
CA GLN A 225 9.63 13.64 -1.53
C GLN A 225 10.57 14.39 -0.57
N GLU A 226 10.13 14.60 0.68
CA GLU A 226 11.00 15.18 1.73
C GLU A 226 12.19 14.28 2.02
N MET A 227 11.98 12.95 2.01
CA MET A 227 13.07 11.99 2.16
C MET A 227 14.12 12.13 1.06
N ALA A 228 13.70 12.21 -0.21
CA ALA A 228 14.60 12.39 -1.36
C ALA A 228 15.48 13.64 -1.18
N ARG A 229 14.86 14.75 -0.78
CA ARG A 229 15.57 16.00 -0.49
C ARG A 229 16.58 15.83 0.64
N LEU A 230 16.23 15.14 1.73
CA LEU A 230 17.11 14.93 2.88
C LEU A 230 18.33 14.06 2.54
N VAL A 231 18.18 13.07 1.64
CA VAL A 231 19.29 12.23 1.19
C VAL A 231 20.14 12.88 0.09
N GLY A 232 19.79 14.09 -0.34
CA GLY A 232 20.51 14.85 -1.35
C GLY A 232 20.17 14.47 -2.80
N GLU A 233 19.05 13.79 -3.02
CA GLU A 233 18.52 13.58 -4.36
C GLU A 233 17.83 14.85 -4.85
N GLU A 234 18.25 15.36 -6.01
CA GLU A 234 17.63 16.54 -6.63
C GLU A 234 16.25 16.23 -7.23
N ALA A 235 15.98 14.95 -7.52
CA ALA A 235 14.74 14.49 -8.11
C ALA A 235 13.94 13.61 -7.13
N ARG A 236 12.61 13.77 -7.15
CA ARG A 236 11.68 12.89 -6.41
C ARG A 236 11.80 11.43 -6.83
N PHE A 237 11.51 10.52 -5.91
CA PHE A 237 11.39 9.09 -6.24
C PHE A 237 10.22 8.88 -7.20
N LYS A 238 10.52 8.59 -8.47
CA LYS A 238 9.50 8.48 -9.52
C LYS A 238 8.55 7.28 -9.36
N LEU A 239 8.95 6.30 -8.56
CA LEU A 239 8.24 5.03 -8.41
C LEU A 239 8.54 4.44 -7.04
N LEU A 240 7.50 4.21 -6.25
CA LEU A 240 7.56 3.51 -4.97
C LEU A 240 6.89 2.15 -5.11
N LEU A 241 7.45 1.15 -4.43
CA LEU A 241 6.95 -0.21 -4.42
C LEU A 241 6.84 -0.69 -2.98
N HIS A 242 5.66 -1.18 -2.62
CA HIS A 242 5.42 -1.90 -1.37
C HIS A 242 5.19 -3.37 -1.70
N GLU A 243 6.13 -4.22 -1.32
CA GLU A 243 5.99 -5.67 -1.44
C GLU A 243 5.28 -6.21 -0.21
N GLY A 244 4.14 -6.86 -0.40
CA GLY A 244 3.42 -7.60 0.63
C GLY A 244 3.49 -9.11 0.40
N GLN A 245 2.84 -9.87 1.29
CA GLN A 245 2.82 -11.34 1.20
C GLN A 245 1.91 -11.84 0.08
N ASP A 246 0.70 -11.27 -0.02
CA ASP A 246 -0.29 -11.65 -1.03
C ASP A 246 -0.47 -10.59 -2.10
N GLN A 247 -0.22 -9.32 -1.77
CA GLN A 247 -0.42 -8.17 -2.66
C GLN A 247 0.80 -7.26 -2.62
N SER A 248 1.09 -6.63 -3.75
CA SER A 248 2.07 -5.55 -3.85
C SER A 248 1.41 -4.29 -4.39
N VAL A 249 1.98 -3.14 -4.07
CA VAL A 249 1.44 -1.83 -4.45
C VAL A 249 2.52 -0.99 -5.12
N TYR A 250 2.26 -0.51 -6.33
CA TYR A 250 3.04 0.51 -6.99
C TYR A 250 2.39 1.88 -6.83
N LEU A 251 3.19 2.89 -6.49
CA LEU A 251 2.79 4.30 -6.49
C LEU A 251 3.71 5.07 -7.43
N SER A 252 3.15 5.93 -8.27
CA SER A 252 3.92 6.79 -9.17
C SER A 252 3.18 8.10 -9.40
N ASP A 253 3.95 9.19 -9.53
CA ASP A 253 3.40 10.46 -9.97
C ASP A 253 2.99 10.42 -11.45
N VAL A 254 1.92 11.13 -11.78
CA VAL A 254 1.51 11.42 -13.15
C VAL A 254 1.41 12.92 -13.31
N GLY A 255 2.40 13.52 -13.99
CA GLY A 255 2.58 14.97 -13.99
C GLY A 255 2.83 15.53 -12.59
N GLU A 256 2.25 16.70 -12.29
CA GLU A 256 2.37 17.38 -10.99
C GLU A 256 1.11 17.29 -10.13
N GLN A 257 0.01 16.77 -10.68
CA GLN A 257 -1.32 16.89 -10.09
C GLN A 257 -1.92 15.55 -9.67
N LEU A 258 -1.49 14.45 -10.28
CA LEU A 258 -2.09 13.14 -10.06
C LEU A 258 -1.08 12.09 -9.60
N ILE A 259 -1.62 11.07 -8.97
CA ILE A 259 -0.94 9.93 -8.40
C ILE A 259 -1.63 8.68 -8.93
N LEU A 260 -0.83 7.74 -9.44
CA LEU A 260 -1.28 6.47 -9.94
C LEU A 260 -0.88 5.36 -8.96
N VAL A 261 -1.87 4.63 -8.48
CA VAL A 261 -1.73 3.50 -7.55
C VAL A 261 -2.15 2.23 -8.26
N ILE A 262 -1.29 1.21 -8.24
CA ILE A 262 -1.57 -0.11 -8.82
C ILE A 262 -1.42 -1.17 -7.74
N VAL A 263 -2.48 -1.92 -7.48
CA VAL A 263 -2.47 -3.08 -6.57
C VAL A 263 -2.49 -4.34 -7.43
N PHE A 264 -1.58 -5.27 -7.15
CA PHE A 264 -1.43 -6.52 -7.90
C PHE A 264 -1.05 -7.68 -6.99
N ASP A 265 -1.45 -8.89 -7.39
CA ASP A 265 -1.13 -10.12 -6.66
C ASP A 265 0.37 -10.44 -6.80
N THR A 266 0.95 -11.18 -5.85
CA THR A 266 2.39 -11.52 -5.87
C THR A 266 2.79 -12.54 -6.95
N ASP A 267 1.82 -13.19 -7.59
CA ASP A 267 2.02 -14.02 -8.78
C ASP A 267 2.02 -13.20 -10.10
N THR A 268 1.54 -11.96 -10.07
CA THR A 268 1.67 -11.02 -11.19
C THR A 268 3.13 -10.57 -11.36
N PRO A 269 3.74 -10.73 -12.55
CA PRO A 269 5.13 -10.35 -12.75
C PRO A 269 5.36 -8.85 -12.54
N ILE A 270 6.12 -8.49 -11.52
CA ILE A 270 6.41 -7.10 -11.17
C ILE A 270 6.98 -6.25 -12.33
N GLY A 271 7.79 -6.89 -13.20
CA GLY A 271 8.34 -6.23 -14.38
C GLY A 271 7.30 -5.88 -15.45
N LEU A 272 6.24 -6.69 -15.57
CA LEU A 272 5.11 -6.43 -16.48
C LEU A 272 4.33 -5.21 -15.98
N VAL A 273 3.95 -5.22 -14.69
CA VAL A 273 3.22 -4.11 -14.07
C VAL A 273 4.03 -2.81 -14.19
N ARG A 274 5.33 -2.85 -13.92
CA ARG A 274 6.21 -1.68 -14.07
C ARG A 274 6.30 -1.18 -15.51
N MET A 275 6.29 -2.07 -16.50
CA MET A 275 6.31 -1.70 -17.91
C MET A 275 5.00 -0.99 -18.30
N VAL A 276 3.86 -1.58 -17.95
CA VAL A 276 2.53 -1.01 -18.20
C VAL A 276 2.37 0.34 -17.50
N LEU A 277 2.82 0.45 -16.25
CA LEU A 277 2.84 1.70 -15.49
C LEU A 277 3.61 2.80 -16.22
N LYS A 278 4.82 2.51 -16.69
CA LYS A 278 5.63 3.50 -17.41
C LYS A 278 4.94 3.99 -18.68
N GLN A 279 4.38 3.06 -19.46
CA GLN A 279 3.64 3.40 -20.67
C GLN A 279 2.41 4.27 -20.36
N ALA A 280 1.68 3.94 -19.30
CA ALA A 280 0.52 4.71 -18.88
C ALA A 280 0.89 6.12 -18.40
N VAL A 281 1.98 6.29 -17.66
CA VAL A 281 2.46 7.62 -17.26
C VAL A 281 2.79 8.47 -18.48
N GLU A 282 3.43 7.90 -19.51
CA GLU A 282 3.73 8.58 -20.77
C GLU A 282 2.46 8.98 -21.55
N GLU A 283 1.40 8.18 -21.47
CA GLU A 283 0.11 8.45 -22.12
C GLU A 283 -0.75 9.46 -21.36
N LEU A 284 -0.81 9.36 -20.03
CA LEU A 284 -1.63 10.21 -19.17
C LEU A 284 -1.05 11.62 -19.00
N SER A 285 0.27 11.78 -18.97
CA SER A 285 0.92 13.08 -18.76
C SER A 285 0.44 14.17 -19.73
N PRO A 286 0.40 13.98 -21.07
CA PRO A 286 -0.08 15.01 -21.99
C PRO A 286 -1.59 15.29 -21.84
N ILE A 287 -2.40 14.29 -21.46
CA ILE A 287 -3.85 14.45 -21.24
C ILE A 287 -4.07 15.41 -20.05
N ILE A 288 -3.26 15.28 -19.00
CA ILE A 288 -3.32 16.09 -17.78
C ILE A 288 -2.75 17.48 -18.01
N GLU A 289 -1.61 17.61 -18.69
CA GLU A 289 -0.98 18.90 -18.98
C GLU A 289 -1.86 19.82 -19.85
N ALA A 290 -2.66 19.25 -20.75
CA ALA A 290 -3.64 19.99 -21.54
C ALA A 290 -4.74 20.65 -20.68
N ALA A 291 -5.05 20.09 -19.51
CA ALA A 291 -6.01 20.68 -18.55
C ALA A 291 -5.52 22.03 -18.02
N ASN A 292 -4.20 22.17 -17.84
CA ASN A 292 -3.58 23.37 -17.27
C ASN A 292 -3.46 24.52 -18.27
N GLN A 293 -3.41 24.22 -19.57
CA GLN A 293 -3.31 25.24 -20.62
C GLN A 293 -4.69 25.79 -21.06
N GLY A 294 -5.78 25.07 -20.76
CA GLY A 294 -7.17 25.54 -20.97
C GLY A 294 -7.71 26.44 -19.85
N GLY A 295 -7.01 26.56 -18.71
CA GLY A 295 -7.37 27.43 -17.58
C GLY A 295 -6.66 28.79 -17.58
N GLY A 296 -5.90 29.10 -18.63
CA GLY A 296 -5.07 30.28 -18.76
C GLY A 296 -5.67 31.41 -19.58
N GLU A 297 -6.95 31.76 -19.40
CA GLU A 297 -7.46 33.09 -19.76
C GLU A 297 -8.29 33.68 -18.63
N THR A 298 -7.81 34.83 -18.14
CA THR A 298 -8.29 35.74 -17.10
C THR A 298 -9.69 36.33 -17.39
N GLN A 299 -10.70 35.54 -17.77
CA GLN A 299 -12.03 36.09 -18.11
C GLN A 299 -13.26 35.33 -17.59
N THR A 300 -13.16 34.09 -17.10
CA THR A 300 -14.36 33.31 -16.71
C THR A 300 -14.82 33.56 -15.27
N GLN A 301 -13.94 34.06 -14.39
CA GLN A 301 -14.30 34.34 -13.00
C GLN A 301 -14.89 35.74 -12.79
N ALA A 302 -14.69 36.66 -13.74
CA ALA A 302 -15.29 38.00 -13.70
C ALA A 302 -16.72 38.06 -14.26
N THR A 303 -17.07 37.17 -15.19
CA THR A 303 -18.42 37.12 -15.81
C THR A 303 -19.42 36.32 -14.98
N LEU A 304 -19.00 35.23 -14.34
CA LEU A 304 -19.90 34.45 -13.48
C LEU A 304 -20.23 35.18 -12.17
N ASP A 305 -19.28 35.88 -11.55
CA ASP A 305 -19.56 36.71 -10.37
C ASP A 305 -20.40 37.95 -10.73
N SER A 306 -20.24 38.56 -11.91
CA SER A 306 -21.06 39.72 -12.30
C SER A 306 -22.50 39.35 -12.62
N ASP A 307 -22.71 38.24 -13.36
CA ASP A 307 -24.05 37.80 -13.75
C ASP A 307 -24.84 37.27 -12.54
N PHE A 308 -24.16 36.58 -11.61
CA PHE A 308 -24.80 36.09 -10.39
C PHE A 308 -25.10 37.24 -9.41
N ALA A 309 -24.20 38.23 -9.30
CA ALA A 309 -24.44 39.42 -8.49
C ALA A 309 -25.60 40.28 -9.04
N GLN A 310 -25.72 40.40 -10.36
CA GLN A 310 -26.83 41.14 -11.00
C GLN A 310 -28.18 40.44 -10.81
N LEU A 311 -28.24 39.11 -10.92
CA LEU A 311 -29.46 38.35 -10.64
C LEU A 311 -29.91 38.46 -9.18
N LEU A 312 -28.96 38.46 -8.23
CA LEU A 312 -29.23 38.67 -6.82
C LEU A 312 -29.70 40.10 -6.51
N GLU A 313 -29.12 41.12 -7.14
CA GLU A 313 -29.57 42.51 -6.98
C GLU A 313 -30.98 42.74 -7.53
N ASP A 314 -31.32 42.12 -8.65
CA ASP A 314 -32.65 42.23 -9.26
C ASP A 314 -33.73 41.53 -8.43
N GLU A 315 -33.45 40.36 -7.85
CA GLU A 315 -34.38 39.66 -6.95
C GLU A 315 -34.55 40.41 -5.61
N LEU A 316 -33.47 40.96 -5.05
CA LEU A 316 -33.53 41.73 -3.81
C LEU A 316 -34.35 43.02 -3.99
N ASN A 317 -34.15 43.74 -5.09
CA ASN A 317 -34.93 44.94 -5.42
C ASN A 317 -36.40 44.65 -5.75
N ALA A 318 -36.71 43.47 -6.29
CA ALA A 318 -38.09 43.04 -6.53
C ALA A 318 -38.83 42.74 -5.21
N SER A 319 -38.11 42.32 -4.16
CA SER A 319 -38.68 42.03 -2.84
C SER A 319 -38.90 43.26 -1.95
N LEU A 320 -38.35 44.43 -2.34
CA LEU A 320 -38.39 45.69 -1.58
C LEU A 320 -39.31 46.77 -2.21
N ARG A 321 -40.23 46.37 -3.10
CA ARG A 321 -41.31 47.25 -3.62
C ARG A 321 -42.69 46.78 -3.23
#